data_AF-N6T861-F1
#
_entry.id   AF-N6T861-F1
#
_cell.length_a   1.000
_cell.length_b   1.000
_cell.length_c   1.000
_cell.angle_alpha   90.00
_cell.angle_beta   90.00
_cell.angle_gamma   90.00
#
_symmetry.space_group_name_H-M   'P 1'
#
loop_
_entity.id
_entity.type
_entity.pdbx_description
1 polymer ?
#
loop_
_entity_poly.entity_id
_entity_poly.type
_entity_poly.pdbx_seq_one_letter_code
_entity_poly.pdbx_strand_id
1 'polypeptide(L)'
;MHGNEVLGRELLLKLADYLCDEYRTGNPHIKELIETTRIHLMPSMNPDGWQLATDTGGHDYLIGRTNNNSVDLNRNFPDLDRIVFDNEYENSDKNNHLLEQLTKLNDPLQPETRAVIRLIMQIPFVLSANLHGGDLVANYPYDESRSGSQSNEYAATPDDETFRHLALAYSSRHPDMASQHRKGCVDSQFAKQGGITNGAQWYSLQGGMQDFNYLSSNDFELTLELGCEKYPPPEDLQLEWERNKEALINYIWQSHIGIKGVVYDAKTKQPISNAIIHVANVTGVESIDIKHDITSVYGGDYYRLLTPGTYKVTVYKDGYVPHTKLVTVTNPSFTQALRVDFPLKATASISFIESNNFIQPKIEDQYAARNRDWATWVEEREPILEPIAIA
;
A
#
# COMPACT_ATOMS: atom_id res chain seq x y z
N MET A 1 -8.84 3.44 -11.34
CA MET A 1 -8.84 4.90 -11.01
C MET A 1 -9.00 5.80 -12.23
N HIS A 2 -8.59 5.37 -13.43
CA HIS A 2 -9.04 6.01 -14.66
C HIS A 2 -10.45 5.56 -14.99
N GLY A 3 -11.30 6.47 -15.47
CA GLY A 3 -12.71 6.17 -15.67
C GLY A 3 -12.98 5.19 -16.82
N ASN A 4 -12.19 5.23 -17.89
CA ASN A 4 -12.31 4.34 -19.04
C ASN A 4 -11.60 2.98 -18.87
N GLU A 5 -10.98 2.72 -17.73
CA GLU A 5 -10.34 1.45 -17.38
C GLU A 5 -11.28 0.64 -16.48
N VAL A 6 -12.28 0.02 -17.10
CA VAL A 6 -13.54 -0.38 -16.45
C VAL A 6 -13.48 -1.76 -15.81
N LEU A 7 -12.64 -2.67 -16.29
CA LEU A 7 -12.66 -4.05 -15.82
C LEU A 7 -12.46 -4.16 -14.29
N GLY A 8 -11.55 -3.38 -13.72
CA GLY A 8 -11.33 -3.35 -12.27
C GLY A 8 -12.58 -2.96 -11.47
N ARG A 9 -13.40 -2.05 -11.97
CA ARG A 9 -14.67 -1.65 -11.33
C ARG A 9 -15.63 -2.84 -11.23
N GLU A 10 -15.84 -3.53 -12.35
CA GLU A 10 -16.78 -4.65 -12.43
C GLU A 10 -16.27 -5.87 -11.64
N LEU A 11 -14.96 -6.14 -11.67
CA LEU A 11 -14.35 -7.19 -10.85
C LEU A 11 -14.52 -6.94 -9.36
N LEU A 12 -14.37 -5.70 -8.88
CA LEU A 12 -14.54 -5.39 -7.45
C LEU A 12 -16.01 -5.53 -7.01
N LEU A 13 -16.96 -5.15 -7.86
CA LEU A 13 -18.39 -5.40 -7.59
C LEU A 13 -18.68 -6.90 -7.54
N LYS A 14 -18.16 -7.68 -8.49
CA LYS A 14 -18.36 -9.14 -8.51
C LYS A 14 -17.64 -9.85 -7.37
N LEU A 15 -16.48 -9.36 -6.94
CA LEU A 15 -15.75 -9.85 -5.78
C LEU A 15 -16.55 -9.65 -4.50
N ALA A 16 -17.20 -8.49 -4.31
CA ALA A 16 -18.05 -8.23 -3.15
C ALA A 16 -19.21 -9.23 -3.06
N ASP A 17 -19.88 -9.49 -4.20
CA ASP A 17 -20.95 -10.49 -4.33
C ASP A 17 -20.45 -11.91 -4.02
N TYR A 18 -19.33 -12.31 -4.63
CA TYR A 18 -18.71 -13.63 -4.42
C TYR A 18 -18.30 -13.87 -2.96
N LEU A 19 -17.67 -12.89 -2.31
CA LEU A 19 -17.28 -13.00 -0.91
C LEU A 19 -18.50 -13.21 0.01
N CYS A 20 -19.60 -12.51 -0.27
CA CYS A 20 -20.85 -12.67 0.49
C CYS A 20 -21.45 -14.07 0.30
N ASP A 21 -21.52 -14.54 -0.95
CA ASP A 21 -22.10 -15.85 -1.27
C ASP A 21 -21.27 -16.99 -0.66
N GLU A 22 -19.95 -16.97 -0.85
CA GLU A 22 -19.06 -18.00 -0.33
C GLU A 22 -19.01 -18.03 1.21
N TYR A 23 -19.12 -16.85 1.86
CA TYR A 23 -19.28 -16.79 3.31
C TYR A 23 -20.57 -17.49 3.76
N ARG A 24 -21.68 -17.25 3.05
CA ARG A 24 -23.00 -17.82 3.39
C ARG A 24 -23.08 -19.32 3.10
N THR A 25 -22.46 -19.80 2.03
CA THR A 25 -22.42 -21.24 1.68
C THR A 25 -21.47 -22.03 2.57
N GLY A 26 -20.60 -21.36 3.33
CA GLY A 26 -19.72 -21.99 4.29
C GLY A 26 -18.36 -22.39 3.74
N ASN A 27 -17.87 -21.74 2.67
CA ASN A 27 -16.52 -21.96 2.18
C ASN A 27 -15.50 -21.64 3.30
N PRO A 28 -14.70 -22.63 3.76
CA PRO A 28 -13.84 -22.46 4.92
C PRO A 28 -12.75 -21.41 4.69
N HIS A 29 -12.20 -21.31 3.48
CA HIS A 29 -11.15 -20.35 3.18
C HIS A 29 -11.67 -18.92 3.09
N ILE A 30 -12.86 -18.71 2.52
CA ILE A 30 -13.46 -17.36 2.45
C ILE A 30 -13.94 -16.91 3.83
N LYS A 31 -14.50 -17.82 4.64
CA LYS A 31 -14.85 -17.52 6.03
C LYS A 31 -13.66 -17.08 6.86
N GLU A 32 -12.58 -17.87 6.88
CA GLU A 32 -11.37 -17.49 7.62
C GLU A 32 -10.80 -16.16 7.11
N LEU A 33 -10.79 -15.94 5.79
CA LEU A 33 -10.30 -14.69 5.20
C LEU A 33 -11.09 -13.48 5.70
N ILE A 34 -12.43 -13.56 5.69
CA ILE A 34 -13.31 -12.46 6.15
C ILE A 34 -13.22 -12.27 7.67
N GLU A 35 -13.10 -13.34 8.44
CA GLU A 35 -13.03 -13.27 9.91
C GLU A 35 -11.68 -12.74 10.41
N THR A 36 -10.63 -12.82 9.58
CA THR A 36 -9.27 -12.40 9.95
C THR A 36 -8.77 -11.16 9.20
N THR A 37 -9.51 -10.67 8.20
CA THR A 37 -9.15 -9.50 7.40
C THR A 37 -10.29 -8.50 7.30
N ARG A 38 -9.99 -7.22 7.53
CA ARG A 38 -10.90 -6.12 7.18
C ARG A 38 -10.66 -5.69 5.73
N ILE A 39 -11.51 -6.15 4.82
CA ILE A 39 -11.39 -5.89 3.38
C ILE A 39 -12.17 -4.61 3.01
N HIS A 40 -11.49 -3.65 2.37
CA HIS A 40 -12.10 -2.44 1.82
C HIS A 40 -12.10 -2.53 0.29
N LEU A 41 -13.27 -2.37 -0.34
CA LEU A 41 -13.40 -2.36 -1.79
C LEU A 41 -13.88 -0.97 -2.23
N MET A 42 -13.14 -0.34 -3.15
CA MET A 42 -13.52 0.92 -3.80
C MET A 42 -13.66 0.67 -5.31
N PRO A 43 -14.86 0.31 -5.79
CA PRO A 43 -15.05 -0.04 -7.21
C PRO A 43 -14.68 1.08 -8.18
N SER A 44 -14.85 2.35 -7.79
CA SER A 44 -14.52 3.48 -8.66
C SER A 44 -14.04 4.69 -7.86
N MET A 45 -12.77 5.05 -8.06
CA MET A 45 -12.20 6.31 -7.56
C MET A 45 -12.56 7.51 -8.44
N ASN A 46 -12.78 7.29 -9.74
CA ASN A 46 -13.15 8.32 -10.73
C ASN A 46 -14.49 7.98 -11.41
N PRO A 47 -15.62 8.12 -10.70
CA PRO A 47 -16.93 7.83 -11.26
C PRO A 47 -17.32 8.80 -12.39
N ASP A 48 -16.86 10.06 -12.33
CA ASP A 48 -17.17 11.08 -13.35
C ASP A 48 -16.54 10.73 -14.71
N GLY A 49 -15.26 10.35 -14.71
CA GLY A 49 -14.58 9.88 -15.91
C GLY A 49 -15.21 8.59 -16.46
N TRP A 50 -15.65 7.69 -15.58
CA TRP A 50 -16.34 6.46 -15.99
C TRP A 50 -17.66 6.78 -16.71
N GLN A 51 -18.48 7.66 -16.15
CA GLN A 51 -19.74 8.08 -16.76
C GLN A 51 -19.50 8.68 -18.16
N LEU A 52 -18.47 9.53 -18.31
CA LEU A 52 -18.09 10.09 -19.61
C LEU A 52 -17.65 9.01 -20.61
N ALA A 53 -16.85 8.03 -20.18
CA ALA A 53 -16.44 6.92 -21.03
C ALA A 53 -17.66 6.10 -21.50
N THR A 54 -18.60 5.81 -20.61
CA THR A 54 -19.83 5.08 -20.91
C THR A 54 -20.73 5.85 -21.88
N ASP A 55 -21.00 7.13 -21.62
CA ASP A 55 -21.89 7.96 -22.43
C ASP A 55 -21.37 8.19 -23.85
N THR A 56 -20.05 8.07 -24.04
CA THR A 56 -19.39 8.17 -25.35
C THR A 56 -19.18 6.82 -26.03
N GLY A 57 -19.70 5.74 -25.44
CA GLY A 57 -19.75 4.41 -26.03
C GLY A 57 -18.61 3.46 -25.63
N GLY A 58 -17.68 3.88 -24.77
CA GLY A 58 -16.67 3.00 -24.19
C GLY A 58 -15.62 2.47 -25.17
N HIS A 59 -15.46 3.06 -26.36
CA HIS A 59 -14.52 2.57 -27.37
C HIS A 59 -13.23 3.40 -27.48
N ASP A 60 -13.15 4.54 -26.80
CA ASP A 60 -12.03 5.47 -26.92
C ASP A 60 -10.96 5.23 -25.83
N TYR A 61 -9.69 5.29 -26.24
CA TYR A 61 -8.55 5.00 -25.37
C TYR A 61 -8.27 6.09 -24.32
N LEU A 62 -8.75 7.32 -24.55
CA LEU A 62 -8.47 8.51 -23.74
C LEU A 62 -9.72 9.15 -23.12
N ILE A 63 -10.86 9.13 -23.81
CA ILE A 63 -12.09 9.75 -23.29
C ILE A 63 -12.52 9.04 -22.00
N GLY A 64 -12.71 9.83 -20.94
CA GLY A 64 -13.07 9.34 -19.61
C GLY A 64 -11.90 8.85 -18.76
N ARG A 65 -10.65 8.92 -19.24
CA ARG A 65 -9.47 8.57 -18.43
C ARG A 65 -9.30 9.50 -17.22
N THR A 66 -9.29 10.80 -17.48
CA THR A 66 -9.09 11.85 -16.48
C THR A 66 -10.35 12.09 -15.64
N ASN A 67 -10.23 12.81 -14.52
CA ASN A 67 -11.40 13.24 -13.75
C ASN A 67 -12.17 14.37 -14.45
N ASN A 68 -13.25 14.87 -13.84
CA ASN A 68 -14.08 15.92 -14.43
C ASN A 68 -13.33 17.24 -14.70
N ASN A 69 -12.23 17.50 -14.00
CA ASN A 69 -11.34 18.65 -14.24
C ASN A 69 -10.26 18.37 -15.29
N SER A 70 -10.35 17.25 -16.01
CA SER A 70 -9.35 16.79 -16.99
C SER A 70 -7.96 16.53 -16.40
N VAL A 71 -7.88 16.15 -15.11
CA VAL A 71 -6.63 15.78 -14.43
C VAL A 71 -6.48 14.25 -14.39
N ASP A 72 -5.27 13.76 -14.70
CA ASP A 72 -4.92 12.36 -14.50
C ASP A 72 -4.68 12.12 -13.00
N LEU A 73 -5.58 11.37 -12.36
CA LEU A 73 -5.52 11.11 -10.92
C LEU A 73 -4.27 10.32 -10.52
N ASN A 74 -3.71 9.49 -11.42
CA ASN A 74 -2.48 8.74 -11.16
C ASN A 74 -1.21 9.55 -11.50
N ARG A 75 -1.34 10.88 -11.57
CA ARG A 75 -0.25 11.87 -11.62
C ARG A 75 -0.46 13.00 -10.60
N ASN A 76 -1.47 12.86 -9.73
CA ASN A 76 -1.92 13.93 -8.86
C ASN A 76 -1.60 13.70 -7.38
N PHE A 77 -1.03 12.54 -7.01
CA PHE A 77 -0.54 12.31 -5.66
C PHE A 77 0.76 13.08 -5.42
N PRO A 78 1.05 13.47 -4.17
CA PRO A 78 2.36 14.02 -3.82
C PRO A 78 3.47 13.05 -4.21
N ASP A 79 4.44 13.56 -4.95
CA ASP A 79 5.61 12.80 -5.38
C ASP A 79 6.61 12.70 -4.22
N LEU A 80 6.59 11.57 -3.53
CA LEU A 80 7.48 11.28 -2.40
C LEU A 80 8.77 10.55 -2.85
N ASP A 81 8.81 10.08 -4.09
CA ASP A 81 9.94 9.37 -4.68
C ASP A 81 11.18 10.26 -4.74
N ARG A 82 11.01 11.52 -5.16
CA ARG A 82 12.10 12.51 -5.13
C ARG A 82 12.66 12.71 -3.72
N ILE A 83 11.80 12.72 -2.71
CA ILE A 83 12.22 12.85 -1.31
C ILE A 83 12.99 11.61 -0.86
N VAL A 84 12.54 10.40 -1.21
CA VAL A 84 13.25 9.18 -0.82
C VAL A 84 14.60 9.06 -1.54
N PHE A 85 14.67 9.42 -2.83
CA PHE A 85 15.93 9.37 -3.59
C PHE A 85 16.95 10.40 -3.10
N ASP A 86 16.51 11.61 -2.72
CA ASP A 86 17.38 12.61 -2.10
C ASP A 86 17.90 12.11 -0.73
N ASN A 87 17.02 11.53 0.09
CA ASN A 87 17.41 10.93 1.37
C ASN A 87 18.39 9.76 1.19
N GLU A 88 18.21 8.91 0.18
CA GLU A 88 19.15 7.83 -0.18
C GLU A 88 20.52 8.41 -0.54
N TYR A 89 20.57 9.46 -1.36
CA TYR A 89 21.81 10.12 -1.77
C TYR A 89 22.56 10.74 -0.58
N GLU A 90 21.83 11.33 0.37
CA GLU A 90 22.37 11.94 1.58
C GLU A 90 22.72 10.92 2.68
N ASN A 91 22.44 9.63 2.48
CA ASN A 91 22.55 8.57 3.50
C ASN A 91 21.72 8.88 4.76
N SER A 92 20.53 9.46 4.56
CA SER A 92 19.53 9.68 5.61
C SER A 92 18.82 8.39 5.98
N ASP A 93 18.54 8.20 7.27
CA ASP A 93 17.74 7.07 7.75
C ASP A 93 16.23 7.25 7.50
N LYS A 94 15.80 8.43 7.02
CA LYS A 94 14.40 8.73 6.72
C LYS A 94 14.02 8.28 5.32
N ASN A 95 13.40 7.12 5.20
CA ASN A 95 13.06 6.48 3.91
C ASN A 95 11.62 5.94 3.85
N ASN A 96 10.80 6.27 4.83
CA ASN A 96 9.41 5.84 4.96
C ASN A 96 8.61 6.94 5.69
N HIS A 97 7.28 6.92 5.60
CA HIS A 97 6.37 7.90 6.21
C HIS A 97 6.77 9.36 5.91
N LEU A 98 7.10 9.65 4.64
CA LEU A 98 7.77 10.87 4.18
C LEU A 98 6.84 12.08 4.02
N LEU A 99 5.53 11.93 4.30
CA LEU A 99 4.56 13.01 4.08
C LEU A 99 4.91 14.29 4.87
N GLU A 100 5.52 14.17 6.05
CA GLU A 100 5.97 15.32 6.84
C GLU A 100 7.13 16.12 6.19
N GLN A 101 7.87 15.51 5.26
CA GLN A 101 8.96 16.17 4.53
C GLN A 101 8.45 16.90 3.27
N LEU A 102 7.18 16.71 2.92
CA LEU A 102 6.58 17.38 1.79
C LEU A 102 6.43 18.88 2.08
N THR A 103 7.22 19.69 1.37
CA THR A 103 7.20 21.16 1.54
C THR A 103 6.29 21.86 0.54
N LYS A 104 6.01 21.21 -0.60
CA LYS A 104 5.25 21.80 -1.70
C LYS A 104 4.55 20.72 -2.52
N LEU A 105 3.36 21.03 -3.02
CA LEU A 105 2.69 20.27 -4.06
C LEU A 105 2.98 20.87 -5.45
N ASN A 106 3.18 20.01 -6.44
CA ASN A 106 3.37 20.43 -7.83
C ASN A 106 2.05 20.96 -8.41
N ASP A 107 0.94 20.27 -8.14
CA ASP A 107 -0.39 20.62 -8.61
C ASP A 107 -1.42 20.60 -7.47
N PRO A 108 -2.55 21.33 -7.61
CA PRO A 108 -3.66 21.20 -6.68
C PRO A 108 -4.21 19.78 -6.64
N LEU A 109 -4.36 19.23 -5.44
CA LEU A 109 -4.99 17.92 -5.26
C LEU A 109 -6.45 17.97 -5.70
N GLN A 110 -6.83 17.03 -6.55
CA GLN A 110 -8.20 16.80 -6.96
C GLN A 110 -9.04 16.28 -5.78
N PRO A 111 -10.37 16.48 -5.78
CA PRO A 111 -11.22 16.00 -4.69
C PRO A 111 -11.11 14.49 -4.46
N GLU A 112 -10.97 13.70 -5.52
CA GLU A 112 -10.78 12.25 -5.45
C GLU A 112 -9.45 11.90 -4.77
N THR A 113 -8.36 12.53 -5.21
CA THR A 113 -7.02 12.36 -4.61
C THR A 113 -7.02 12.73 -3.12
N ARG A 114 -7.63 13.86 -2.75
CA ARG A 114 -7.76 14.28 -1.34
C ARG A 114 -8.54 13.25 -0.52
N ALA A 115 -9.63 12.71 -1.06
CA ALA A 115 -10.45 11.73 -0.37
C ALA A 115 -9.68 10.42 -0.16
N VAL A 116 -8.92 9.97 -1.15
CA VAL A 116 -8.12 8.74 -1.05
C VAL A 116 -6.92 8.91 -0.12
N ILE A 117 -6.19 10.03 -0.20
CA ILE A 117 -5.14 10.36 0.80
C ILE A 117 -5.73 10.32 2.20
N ARG A 118 -6.94 10.90 2.39
CA ARG A 118 -7.60 10.85 3.69
C ARG A 118 -7.88 9.43 4.17
N LEU A 119 -8.35 8.57 3.27
CA LEU A 119 -8.64 7.17 3.57
C LEU A 119 -7.36 6.41 3.94
N ILE A 120 -6.29 6.55 3.15
CA ILE A 120 -4.98 5.91 3.38
C ILE A 120 -4.43 6.28 4.75
N MET A 121 -4.51 7.55 5.14
CA MET A 121 -3.97 8.03 6.40
C MET A 121 -4.85 7.71 7.63
N GLN A 122 -6.11 7.32 7.43
CA GLN A 122 -7.05 7.01 8.51
C GLN A 122 -7.11 5.52 8.85
N ILE A 123 -6.87 4.66 7.87
CA ILE A 123 -6.97 3.21 8.02
C ILE A 123 -5.57 2.62 7.95
N PRO A 124 -5.18 1.71 8.86
CA PRO A 124 -3.88 1.07 8.81
C PRO A 124 -3.87 -0.01 7.73
N PHE A 125 -3.88 0.39 6.46
CA PHE A 125 -3.70 -0.53 5.34
C PHE A 125 -2.32 -1.17 5.40
N VAL A 126 -2.27 -2.44 5.00
CA VAL A 126 -1.06 -3.29 5.03
C VAL A 126 -0.70 -3.73 3.62
N LEU A 127 -1.71 -4.10 2.84
CA LEU A 127 -1.61 -4.52 1.45
C LEU A 127 -2.79 -3.91 0.68
N SER A 128 -2.52 -3.39 -0.51
CA SER A 128 -3.52 -2.86 -1.41
C SER A 128 -3.17 -3.18 -2.86
N ALA A 129 -4.16 -3.03 -3.74
CA ALA A 129 -3.92 -3.03 -5.18
C ALA A 129 -4.88 -2.06 -5.86
N ASN A 130 -4.33 -1.21 -6.72
CA ASN A 130 -5.10 -0.36 -7.60
C ASN A 130 -5.25 -1.06 -8.97
N LEU A 131 -6.47 -1.03 -9.54
CA LEU A 131 -6.80 -1.80 -10.73
C LEU A 131 -6.90 -0.88 -11.97
N HIS A 132 -6.24 -1.32 -13.03
CA HIS A 132 -6.06 -0.61 -14.31
C HIS A 132 -6.37 -1.50 -15.52
N GLY A 133 -6.38 -0.87 -16.68
CA GLY A 133 -6.44 -1.54 -17.97
C GLY A 133 -5.64 -0.79 -19.03
N GLY A 134 -5.20 -1.50 -20.06
CA GLY A 134 -4.35 -0.98 -21.12
C GLY A 134 -3.14 -1.88 -21.41
N ASP A 135 -2.75 -2.72 -20.44
CA ASP A 135 -1.89 -3.88 -20.65
C ASP A 135 -2.36 -5.05 -19.75
N LEU A 136 -1.59 -6.13 -19.69
CA LEU A 136 -1.84 -7.26 -18.78
C LEU A 136 -0.55 -7.60 -18.04
N VAL A 137 -0.38 -7.05 -16.82
CA VAL A 137 0.83 -7.17 -16.00
C VAL A 137 0.57 -6.73 -14.56
N ALA A 138 1.24 -7.34 -13.58
CA ALA A 138 1.31 -6.82 -12.21
C ALA A 138 2.52 -5.89 -12.07
N ASN A 139 2.27 -4.59 -12.00
CA ASN A 139 3.26 -3.54 -11.84
C ASN A 139 3.54 -3.29 -10.35
N TYR A 140 4.82 -3.14 -9.99
CA TYR A 140 5.26 -2.91 -8.62
C TYR A 140 6.25 -1.74 -8.49
N PRO A 141 6.33 -1.11 -7.29
CA PRO A 141 7.22 0.01 -7.02
C PRO A 141 8.72 -0.21 -7.31
N TYR A 142 9.51 0.85 -7.48
CA TYR A 142 9.02 2.22 -7.69
C TYR A 142 8.54 2.43 -9.13
N ASP A 143 7.52 3.25 -9.30
CA ASP A 143 7.02 3.80 -10.55
C ASP A 143 7.91 4.92 -11.09
N GLU A 144 8.59 5.69 -10.24
CA GLU A 144 9.49 6.75 -10.67
C GLU A 144 10.97 6.29 -10.79
N SER A 145 11.65 6.69 -11.87
CA SER A 145 13.07 6.43 -12.04
C SER A 145 13.94 7.39 -11.24
N ARG A 146 15.04 6.88 -10.68
CA ARG A 146 15.97 7.69 -9.89
C ARG A 146 16.62 8.77 -10.75
N SER A 147 17.07 8.41 -11.96
CA SER A 147 17.76 9.35 -12.85
C SER A 147 16.84 10.31 -13.63
N GLY A 148 15.53 10.09 -13.60
CA GLY A 148 14.56 10.78 -14.46
C GLY A 148 14.45 10.19 -15.87
N SER A 149 15.09 9.04 -16.13
CA SER A 149 14.89 8.26 -17.36
C SER A 149 13.41 7.95 -17.56
N GLN A 150 12.91 8.10 -18.78
CA GLN A 150 11.49 7.86 -19.08
C GLN A 150 11.12 6.37 -19.14
N SER A 151 12.10 5.48 -19.31
CA SER A 151 11.90 4.02 -19.31
C SER A 151 13.23 3.28 -19.17
N ASN A 152 13.16 1.95 -19.06
CA ASN A 152 14.32 1.04 -19.03
C ASN A 152 15.30 1.25 -17.86
N GLU A 153 14.85 1.87 -16.77
CA GLU A 153 15.61 2.01 -15.53
C GLU A 153 14.89 1.27 -14.40
N TYR A 154 15.52 0.24 -13.85
CA TYR A 154 14.97 -0.48 -12.71
C TYR A 154 15.13 0.35 -11.43
N ALA A 155 14.02 0.72 -10.79
CA ALA A 155 14.02 1.46 -9.54
C ALA A 155 13.58 0.56 -8.38
N ALA A 156 14.53 -0.19 -7.83
CA ALA A 156 14.28 -1.09 -6.70
C ALA A 156 13.83 -0.34 -5.44
N THR A 157 12.84 -0.87 -4.73
CA THR A 157 12.55 -0.48 -3.34
C THR A 157 13.43 -1.26 -2.36
N PRO A 158 13.53 -0.82 -1.09
CA PRO A 158 14.10 -1.65 -0.03
C PRO A 158 13.42 -3.01 0.14
N ASP A 159 12.14 -3.11 -0.21
CA ASP A 159 11.31 -4.33 -0.16
C ASP A 159 11.12 -4.99 -1.54
N ASP A 160 12.05 -4.82 -2.48
CA ASP A 160 11.93 -5.28 -3.87
C ASP A 160 11.57 -6.78 -3.97
N GLU A 161 12.21 -7.65 -3.18
CA GLU A 161 11.88 -9.08 -3.14
C GLU A 161 10.44 -9.34 -2.67
N THR A 162 9.96 -8.59 -1.68
CA THR A 162 8.59 -8.69 -1.18
C THR A 162 7.59 -8.24 -2.24
N PHE A 163 7.84 -7.11 -2.91
CA PHE A 163 6.98 -6.63 -3.99
C PHE A 163 6.92 -7.59 -5.19
N ARG A 164 8.07 -8.15 -5.58
CA ARG A 164 8.11 -9.18 -6.63
C ARG A 164 7.32 -10.42 -6.24
N HIS A 165 7.42 -10.87 -4.98
CA HIS A 165 6.60 -11.97 -4.46
C HIS A 165 5.10 -11.64 -4.53
N LEU A 166 4.69 -10.44 -4.09
CA LEU A 166 3.30 -9.99 -4.13
C LEU A 166 2.77 -9.93 -5.58
N ALA A 167 3.55 -9.38 -6.51
CA ALA A 167 3.18 -9.30 -7.92
C ALA A 167 3.04 -10.70 -8.54
N LEU A 168 3.96 -11.62 -8.22
CA LEU A 168 3.89 -13.02 -8.66
C LEU A 168 2.70 -13.76 -8.05
N ALA A 169 2.30 -13.43 -6.81
CA ALA A 169 1.15 -14.03 -6.17
C ALA A 169 -0.16 -13.73 -6.94
N TYR A 170 -0.27 -12.58 -7.59
CA TYR A 170 -1.36 -12.29 -8.51
C TYR A 170 -1.11 -12.93 -9.89
N SER A 171 0.01 -12.59 -10.54
CA SER A 171 0.24 -12.90 -11.95
C SER A 171 0.30 -14.39 -12.25
N SER A 172 0.81 -15.21 -11.33
CA SER A 172 0.92 -16.67 -11.51
C SER A 172 -0.41 -17.40 -11.38
N ARG A 173 -1.44 -16.77 -10.80
CA ARG A 173 -2.80 -17.32 -10.67
C ARG A 173 -3.78 -16.74 -11.68
N HIS A 174 -3.39 -15.69 -12.39
CA HIS A 174 -4.10 -15.27 -13.59
C HIS A 174 -3.68 -16.19 -14.76
N PRO A 175 -4.61 -16.81 -15.51
CA PRO A 175 -4.30 -17.82 -16.51
C PRO A 175 -3.37 -17.31 -17.62
N ASP A 176 -3.48 -16.02 -17.97
CA ASP A 176 -2.71 -15.46 -19.07
C ASP A 176 -1.57 -14.52 -18.67
N MET A 177 -1.59 -13.91 -17.48
CA MET A 177 -0.69 -12.78 -17.19
C MET A 177 0.79 -13.19 -17.28
N ALA A 178 1.11 -14.38 -16.77
CA ALA A 178 2.42 -15.03 -16.85
C ALA A 178 2.58 -16.00 -18.04
N SER A 179 1.56 -16.18 -18.89
CA SER A 179 1.57 -17.16 -19.99
C SER A 179 2.50 -16.72 -21.12
N GLN A 180 3.57 -17.48 -21.37
CA GLN A 180 4.51 -17.21 -22.48
C GLN A 180 3.88 -17.38 -23.87
N HIS A 181 2.70 -18.01 -23.96
CA HIS A 181 1.99 -18.23 -25.21
C HIS A 181 1.09 -17.06 -25.60
N ARG A 182 0.85 -16.10 -24.69
CA ARG A 182 0.02 -14.94 -25.01
C ARG A 182 0.80 -13.96 -25.89
N LYS A 183 0.06 -13.25 -26.74
CA LYS A 183 0.56 -12.04 -27.37
C LYS A 183 0.48 -10.89 -26.38
N GLY A 184 1.51 -10.04 -26.31
CA GLY A 184 1.42 -8.77 -25.59
C GLY A 184 0.33 -7.88 -26.19
N CYS A 185 -0.16 -6.92 -25.41
CA CYS A 185 -1.17 -5.97 -25.87
C CYS A 185 -0.61 -5.08 -26.99
N VAL A 186 0.63 -4.61 -26.79
CA VAL A 186 1.43 -3.89 -27.79
C VAL A 186 2.70 -4.71 -28.07
N ASP A 187 3.88 -4.15 -27.81
CA ASP A 187 5.19 -4.82 -27.92
C ASP A 187 5.71 -5.33 -26.57
N SER A 188 4.88 -5.27 -25.53
CA SER A 188 5.25 -5.69 -24.17
C SER A 188 5.43 -7.21 -24.08
N GLN A 189 6.50 -7.63 -23.41
CA GLN A 189 6.87 -9.04 -23.24
C GLN A 189 6.89 -9.46 -21.76
N PHE A 190 5.99 -8.89 -20.95
CA PHE A 190 5.93 -9.12 -19.50
C PHE A 190 5.76 -10.60 -19.12
N ALA A 191 5.11 -11.40 -19.96
CA ALA A 191 5.00 -12.83 -19.75
C ALA A 191 6.36 -13.54 -19.61
N LYS A 192 7.42 -13.04 -20.26
CA LYS A 192 8.77 -13.63 -20.17
C LYS A 192 9.41 -13.47 -18.80
N GLN A 193 8.93 -12.52 -18.01
CA GLN A 193 9.37 -12.25 -16.63
C GLN A 193 8.31 -12.63 -15.60
N GLY A 194 7.40 -13.55 -15.94
CA GLY A 194 6.37 -14.04 -15.01
C GLY A 194 5.12 -13.15 -14.91
N GLY A 195 4.93 -12.22 -15.85
CA GLY A 195 3.75 -11.35 -15.87
C GLY A 195 3.79 -10.21 -14.84
N ILE A 196 4.98 -9.84 -14.38
CA ILE A 196 5.20 -8.72 -13.44
C ILE A 196 6.11 -7.68 -14.08
N THR A 197 6.17 -6.44 -13.58
CA THR A 197 7.19 -5.45 -13.98
C THR A 197 7.45 -4.43 -12.88
N ASN A 198 8.69 -3.94 -12.76
CA ASN A 198 8.96 -2.72 -12.01
C ASN A 198 8.42 -1.53 -12.81
N GLY A 199 7.79 -0.57 -12.15
CA GLY A 199 7.12 0.56 -12.80
C GLY A 199 8.07 1.43 -13.61
N ALA A 200 9.12 1.96 -12.97
CA ALA A 200 10.12 2.79 -13.63
C ALA A 200 10.81 2.08 -14.81
N GLN A 201 11.01 0.75 -14.71
CA GLN A 201 11.59 -0.03 -15.80
C GLN A 201 10.68 -0.08 -17.01
N TRP A 202 9.36 -0.18 -16.81
CA TRP A 202 8.37 -0.14 -17.88
C TRP A 202 8.28 1.27 -18.47
N TYR A 203 7.86 2.23 -17.66
CA TYR A 203 7.91 3.66 -17.95
C TYR A 203 7.85 4.46 -16.65
N SER A 204 8.69 5.48 -16.53
CA SER A 204 8.72 6.30 -15.33
C SER A 204 7.44 7.10 -15.17
N LEU A 205 6.87 7.07 -13.97
CA LEU A 205 5.61 7.71 -13.62
C LEU A 205 5.79 8.47 -12.32
N GLN A 206 5.54 9.78 -12.36
CA GLN A 206 5.63 10.67 -11.22
C GLN A 206 4.24 10.92 -10.61
N GLY A 207 4.14 11.00 -9.28
CA GLY A 207 2.91 11.36 -8.58
C GLY A 207 1.81 10.29 -8.64
N GLY A 208 2.23 9.03 -8.70
CA GLY A 208 1.35 7.86 -8.68
C GLY A 208 0.83 7.53 -7.29
N MET A 209 -0.32 6.86 -7.22
CA MET A 209 -0.90 6.41 -5.95
C MET A 209 -0.09 5.27 -5.31
N GLN A 210 0.50 4.41 -6.15
CA GLN A 210 1.22 3.21 -5.73
C GLN A 210 2.41 3.55 -4.81
N ASP A 211 3.31 4.41 -5.28
CA ASP A 211 4.49 4.80 -4.52
C ASP A 211 4.13 5.72 -3.35
N PHE A 212 3.06 6.53 -3.49
CA PHE A 212 2.52 7.31 -2.38
C PHE A 212 2.11 6.42 -1.20
N ASN A 213 1.40 5.30 -1.43
CA ASN A 213 1.01 4.38 -0.37
C ASN A 213 2.23 3.89 0.42
N TYR A 214 3.24 3.37 -0.29
CA TYR A 214 4.46 2.84 0.32
C TYR A 214 5.23 3.93 1.06
N LEU A 215 5.43 5.11 0.46
CA LEU A 215 6.28 6.15 1.04
C LEU A 215 5.58 7.00 2.11
N SER A 216 4.24 7.04 2.16
CA SER A 216 3.50 7.86 3.14
C SER A 216 2.97 7.06 4.33
N SER A 217 2.84 5.74 4.21
CA SER A 217 2.14 4.88 5.17
C SER A 217 2.84 3.52 5.36
N ASN A 218 2.17 2.56 6.00
CA ASN A 218 2.63 1.16 6.11
C ASN A 218 2.21 0.29 4.91
N ASP A 219 1.43 0.83 3.98
CA ASP A 219 0.71 0.07 2.95
C ASP A 219 1.59 -0.30 1.75
N PHE A 220 1.48 -1.55 1.30
CA PHE A 220 2.17 -2.06 0.12
C PHE A 220 1.16 -2.13 -1.02
N GLU A 221 1.22 -1.18 -1.95
CA GLU A 221 0.31 -1.16 -3.10
C GLU A 221 0.97 -1.74 -4.36
N LEU A 222 0.20 -2.51 -5.13
CA LEU A 222 0.51 -2.84 -6.53
C LEU A 222 -0.44 -2.14 -7.50
N THR A 223 0.02 -1.92 -8.72
CA THR A 223 -0.82 -1.55 -9.85
C THR A 223 -1.07 -2.79 -10.71
N LEU A 224 -2.33 -3.22 -10.82
CA LEU A 224 -2.70 -4.40 -11.60
C LEU A 224 -3.34 -3.99 -12.91
N GLU A 225 -2.62 -4.19 -14.02
CA GLU A 225 -3.13 -4.03 -15.38
C GLU A 225 -3.83 -5.32 -15.79
N LEU A 226 -5.15 -5.26 -16.00
CA LEU A 226 -6.02 -6.44 -16.06
C LEU A 226 -6.36 -6.91 -17.48
N GLY A 227 -5.94 -6.19 -18.51
CA GLY A 227 -6.27 -6.52 -19.89
C GLY A 227 -5.95 -5.39 -20.86
N CYS A 228 -5.70 -5.76 -22.11
CA CYS A 228 -5.40 -4.81 -23.19
C CYS A 228 -6.56 -3.87 -23.49
N GLU A 229 -7.78 -4.41 -23.42
CA GLU A 229 -9.00 -3.65 -23.66
C GLU A 229 -9.40 -2.93 -22.37
N LYS A 230 -9.26 -1.61 -22.37
CA LYS A 230 -9.54 -0.78 -21.19
C LYS A 230 -11.01 -0.88 -20.76
N TYR A 231 -11.90 -0.97 -21.73
CA TYR A 231 -13.35 -1.02 -21.55
C TYR A 231 -13.90 -2.25 -22.28
N PRO A 232 -13.76 -3.45 -21.70
CA PRO A 232 -14.23 -4.68 -22.35
C PRO A 232 -15.75 -4.68 -22.48
N PRO A 233 -16.30 -5.36 -23.50
CA PRO A 233 -17.74 -5.42 -23.71
C PRO A 233 -18.41 -6.29 -22.62
N PRO A 234 -19.70 -6.04 -22.30
CA PRO A 234 -20.40 -6.73 -21.22
C PRO A 234 -20.40 -8.26 -21.32
N GLU A 235 -20.41 -8.81 -22.54
CA GLU A 235 -20.37 -10.25 -22.81
C GLU A 235 -19.08 -10.93 -22.30
N ASP A 236 -17.98 -10.20 -22.19
CA ASP A 236 -16.68 -10.74 -21.76
C ASP A 236 -16.49 -10.69 -20.24
N LEU A 237 -17.29 -9.90 -19.51
CA LEU A 237 -17.12 -9.67 -18.07
C LEU A 237 -17.17 -10.96 -17.23
N GLN A 238 -18.01 -11.91 -17.60
CA GLN A 238 -18.07 -13.21 -16.91
C GLN A 238 -16.78 -14.02 -17.10
N LEU A 239 -16.20 -13.99 -18.31
CA LEU A 239 -14.94 -14.66 -18.59
C LEU A 239 -13.80 -13.97 -17.83
N GLU A 240 -13.75 -12.65 -17.84
CA GLU A 240 -12.72 -11.89 -17.12
C GLU A 240 -12.79 -12.10 -15.61
N TRP A 241 -14.00 -12.22 -15.05
CA TRP A 241 -14.17 -12.63 -13.65
C TRP A 241 -13.54 -13.99 -13.37
N GLU A 242 -13.83 -15.01 -14.18
CA GLU A 242 -13.26 -16.34 -13.96
C GLU A 242 -11.73 -16.35 -14.10
N ARG A 243 -11.16 -15.52 -14.97
CA ARG A 243 -9.70 -15.36 -15.12
C ARG A 243 -9.05 -14.69 -13.91
N ASN A 244 -9.73 -13.77 -13.24
CA ASN A 244 -9.17 -12.97 -12.15
C ASN A 244 -9.54 -13.46 -10.74
N LYS A 245 -10.63 -14.20 -10.58
CA LYS A 245 -11.17 -14.64 -9.27
C LYS A 245 -10.12 -15.28 -8.37
N GLU A 246 -9.38 -16.28 -8.87
CA GLU A 246 -8.38 -16.98 -8.06
C GLU A 246 -7.21 -16.05 -7.68
N ALA A 247 -6.76 -15.20 -8.61
CA ALA A 247 -5.69 -14.24 -8.39
C ALA A 247 -6.08 -13.19 -7.34
N LEU A 248 -7.28 -12.62 -7.43
CA LEU A 248 -7.83 -11.65 -6.48
C LEU A 248 -7.90 -12.24 -5.06
N ILE A 249 -8.51 -13.42 -4.90
CA ILE A 249 -8.62 -14.08 -3.59
C ILE A 249 -7.23 -14.40 -3.03
N ASN A 250 -6.31 -14.89 -3.86
CA ASN A 250 -4.95 -15.15 -3.39
C ASN A 250 -4.21 -13.90 -2.95
N TYR A 251 -4.41 -12.81 -3.67
CA TYR A 251 -3.74 -11.56 -3.40
C TYR A 251 -4.19 -10.97 -2.06
N ILE A 252 -5.49 -11.02 -1.75
CA ILE A 252 -5.98 -10.64 -0.41
C ILE A 252 -5.36 -11.51 0.68
N TRP A 253 -5.19 -12.82 0.44
CA TRP A 253 -4.48 -13.70 1.37
C TRP A 253 -3.02 -13.30 1.61
N GLN A 254 -2.38 -12.56 0.69
CA GLN A 254 -1.03 -12.07 0.91
C GLN A 254 -0.96 -11.00 2.01
N SER A 255 -2.08 -10.41 2.46
CA SER A 255 -2.07 -9.52 3.64
C SER A 255 -1.68 -10.24 4.94
N HIS A 256 -1.61 -11.58 4.90
CA HIS A 256 -1.26 -12.46 6.01
C HIS A 256 0.14 -13.09 5.89
N ILE A 257 1.02 -12.61 5.01
CA ILE A 257 2.43 -13.04 5.00
C ILE A 257 3.27 -12.26 6.01
N GLY A 258 4.46 -12.78 6.31
CA GLY A 258 5.41 -12.12 7.19
C GLY A 258 5.05 -12.25 8.67
N ILE A 259 5.08 -11.13 9.38
CA ILE A 259 4.87 -11.07 10.83
C ILE A 259 3.81 -10.04 11.19
N LYS A 260 3.12 -10.27 12.29
CA LYS A 260 2.26 -9.28 12.95
C LYS A 260 2.39 -9.37 14.45
N GLY A 261 1.91 -8.41 15.20
CA GLY A 261 1.92 -8.51 16.66
C GLY A 261 1.48 -7.22 17.32
N VAL A 262 1.67 -7.15 18.63
CA VAL A 262 1.38 -5.96 19.42
C VAL A 262 2.64 -5.49 20.15
N VAL A 263 2.91 -4.19 20.07
CA VAL A 263 3.90 -3.47 20.87
C VAL A 263 3.20 -2.89 22.09
N TYR A 264 3.71 -3.18 23.28
CA TYR A 264 3.10 -2.73 24.53
C TYR A 264 4.13 -2.51 25.64
N ASP A 265 3.78 -1.72 26.63
CA ASP A 265 4.62 -1.47 27.80
C ASP A 265 4.72 -2.72 28.68
N ALA A 266 5.95 -3.18 28.93
CA ALA A 266 6.21 -4.41 29.64
C ALA A 266 5.64 -4.43 31.07
N LYS A 267 5.49 -3.27 31.72
CA LYS A 267 5.00 -3.10 33.08
C LYS A 267 3.49 -2.84 33.11
N THR A 268 3.02 -1.82 32.39
CA THR A 268 1.61 -1.38 32.45
C THR A 268 0.69 -2.21 31.55
N LYS A 269 1.27 -2.97 30.61
CA LYS A 269 0.56 -3.72 29.56
C LYS A 269 -0.28 -2.85 28.61
N GLN A 270 -0.12 -1.54 28.67
CA GLN A 270 -0.79 -0.62 27.76
C GLN A 270 -0.15 -0.69 26.37
N PRO A 271 -0.95 -0.58 25.29
CA PRO A 271 -0.44 -0.57 23.93
C PRO A 271 0.46 0.65 23.68
N ILE A 272 1.44 0.49 22.80
CA ILE A 272 2.35 1.56 22.38
C ILE A 272 2.16 1.78 20.89
N SER A 273 1.53 2.89 20.54
CA SER A 273 1.37 3.35 19.16
C SER A 273 2.61 4.09 18.65
N ASN A 274 2.76 4.14 17.32
CA ASN A 274 3.86 4.79 16.61
C ASN A 274 5.24 4.33 17.12
N ALA A 275 5.38 3.05 17.49
CA ALA A 275 6.68 2.41 17.65
C ALA A 275 7.20 2.05 16.26
N ILE A 276 8.51 2.17 16.06
CA ILE A 276 9.18 1.85 14.80
C ILE A 276 9.54 0.37 14.83
N ILE A 277 9.17 -0.39 13.80
CA ILE A 277 9.55 -1.78 13.61
C ILE A 277 10.56 -1.83 12.46
N HIS A 278 11.83 -2.01 12.82
CA HIS A 278 12.94 -2.13 11.90
C HIS A 278 13.29 -3.61 11.65
N VAL A 279 13.62 -3.95 10.40
CA VAL A 279 13.90 -5.33 9.99
C VAL A 279 15.22 -5.44 9.24
N ALA A 280 16.05 -6.40 9.67
CA ALA A 280 17.20 -6.86 8.91
C ALA A 280 17.00 -8.32 8.46
N ASN A 281 17.18 -8.59 7.18
CA ASN A 281 17.19 -9.94 6.62
C ASN A 281 18.52 -10.63 6.95
N VAL A 282 18.45 -11.75 7.66
CA VAL A 282 19.60 -12.57 8.06
C VAL A 282 19.47 -14.02 7.58
N THR A 283 18.69 -14.23 6.51
CA THR A 283 18.51 -15.54 5.88
C THR A 283 19.81 -16.02 5.21
N GLY A 284 20.54 -15.09 4.60
CA GLY A 284 21.80 -15.33 3.92
C GLY A 284 23.02 -15.25 4.86
N VAL A 285 24.21 -15.20 4.26
CA VAL A 285 25.48 -15.06 4.98
C VAL A 285 25.62 -13.65 5.56
N GLU A 286 25.12 -12.65 4.82
CA GLU A 286 25.17 -11.24 5.21
C GLU A 286 23.84 -10.82 5.84
N SER A 287 23.92 -9.96 6.85
CA SER A 287 22.77 -9.25 7.40
C SER A 287 22.51 -8.04 6.52
N ILE A 288 21.35 -7.98 5.88
CA ILE A 288 20.94 -6.89 5.00
C ILE A 288 19.80 -6.13 5.66
N ASP A 289 20.04 -4.87 6.02
CA ASP A 289 18.98 -4.01 6.56
C ASP A 289 17.96 -3.69 5.46
N ILE A 290 16.68 -3.90 5.76
CA ILE A 290 15.60 -3.43 4.91
C ILE A 290 15.35 -1.98 5.28
N LYS A 291 15.81 -1.07 4.43
CA LYS A 291 15.74 0.39 4.62
C LYS A 291 14.33 0.94 4.39
N HIS A 292 13.35 0.36 5.07
CA HIS A 292 11.97 0.81 5.08
C HIS A 292 11.29 0.27 6.34
N ASP A 293 11.12 1.13 7.33
CA ASP A 293 10.48 0.76 8.58
C ASP A 293 8.96 0.92 8.48
N ILE A 294 8.24 0.16 9.30
CA ILE A 294 6.81 0.36 9.53
C ILE A 294 6.59 0.86 10.95
N THR A 295 5.37 1.34 11.22
CA THR A 295 4.96 1.80 12.55
C THR A 295 3.83 0.98 13.14
N SER A 296 3.83 0.83 14.48
CA SER A 296 2.64 0.31 15.19
C SER A 296 1.51 1.34 15.19
N VAL A 297 0.27 0.88 15.16
CA VAL A 297 -0.91 1.75 15.04
C VAL A 297 -1.56 1.99 16.40
N TYR A 298 -2.80 2.50 16.47
CA TYR A 298 -3.42 2.96 17.72
C TYR A 298 -3.47 1.89 18.83
N GLY A 299 -3.76 0.62 18.48
CA GLY A 299 -3.79 -0.49 19.42
C GLY A 299 -2.40 -1.07 19.76
N GLY A 300 -1.33 -0.44 19.28
CA GLY A 300 0.03 -0.97 19.34
C GLY A 300 0.27 -2.15 18.40
N ASP A 301 -0.76 -2.57 17.67
CA ASP A 301 -0.68 -3.59 16.64
C ASP A 301 0.16 -3.13 15.44
N TYR A 302 0.83 -4.08 14.78
CA TYR A 302 1.66 -3.82 13.61
C TYR A 302 1.65 -5.04 12.68
N TYR A 303 1.95 -4.80 11.40
CA TYR A 303 1.93 -5.81 10.35
C TYR A 303 3.08 -5.56 9.38
N ARG A 304 4.02 -6.50 9.26
CA ARG A 304 5.18 -6.40 8.36
C ARG A 304 5.16 -7.55 7.38
N LEU A 305 4.87 -7.23 6.11
CA LEU A 305 4.97 -8.19 5.02
C LEU A 305 6.43 -8.57 4.79
N LEU A 306 6.72 -9.87 4.82
CA LEU A 306 8.05 -10.43 4.60
C LEU A 306 7.90 -11.74 3.84
N THR A 307 8.83 -12.02 2.94
CA THR A 307 8.98 -13.33 2.30
C THR A 307 9.49 -14.37 3.29
N PRO A 308 9.45 -15.68 2.96
CA PRO A 308 10.03 -16.71 3.81
C PRO A 308 11.54 -16.48 4.02
N GLY A 309 11.97 -16.50 5.27
CA GLY A 309 13.34 -16.13 5.64
C GLY A 309 13.53 -16.03 7.15
N THR A 310 14.75 -15.73 7.58
CA THR A 310 15.05 -15.40 8.98
C THR A 310 15.43 -13.93 9.09
N TYR A 311 14.83 -13.24 10.05
CA TYR A 311 14.91 -11.80 10.21
C TYR A 311 15.24 -11.42 11.64
N LYS A 312 16.05 -10.38 11.80
CA LYS A 312 16.26 -9.68 13.05
C LYS A 312 15.32 -8.48 13.09
N VAL A 313 14.31 -8.55 13.95
CA VAL A 313 13.27 -7.52 14.09
C VAL A 313 13.56 -6.72 15.34
N THR A 314 13.74 -5.42 15.20
CA THR A 314 14.04 -4.50 16.31
C THR A 314 12.93 -3.48 16.43
N VAL A 315 12.33 -3.37 17.61
CA VAL A 315 11.30 -2.37 17.88
C VAL A 315 11.89 -1.24 18.72
N TYR A 316 11.69 -0.02 18.24
CA TYR A 316 12.14 1.23 18.87
C TYR A 316 10.96 2.14 19.20
N LYS A 317 11.03 2.82 20.35
CA LYS A 317 10.13 3.92 20.70
C LYS A 317 10.85 4.86 21.66
N ASP A 318 10.73 6.16 21.44
CA ASP A 318 11.26 7.18 22.35
C ASP A 318 10.79 6.91 23.79
N GLY A 319 11.73 6.98 24.75
CA GLY A 319 11.45 6.68 26.15
C GLY A 319 11.47 5.18 26.50
N TYR A 320 11.68 4.28 25.54
CA TYR A 320 11.78 2.83 25.77
C TYR A 320 13.15 2.27 25.35
N VAL A 321 13.56 1.18 26.01
CA VAL A 321 14.75 0.40 25.59
C VAL A 321 14.37 -0.41 24.35
N PRO A 322 15.15 -0.35 23.25
CA PRO A 322 14.89 -1.14 22.06
C PRO A 322 14.84 -2.64 22.35
N HIS A 323 13.95 -3.36 21.70
CA HIS A 323 13.80 -4.82 21.86
C HIS A 323 13.98 -5.50 20.53
N THR A 324 14.97 -6.40 20.44
CA THR A 324 15.23 -7.19 19.24
C THR A 324 14.84 -8.65 19.41
N LYS A 325 14.24 -9.25 18.39
CA LYS A 325 13.97 -10.69 18.29
C LYS A 325 14.47 -11.24 16.96
N LEU A 326 14.93 -12.49 16.98
CA LEU A 326 15.17 -13.28 15.77
C LEU A 326 13.87 -14.04 15.44
N VAL A 327 13.41 -13.93 14.20
CA VAL A 327 12.14 -14.50 13.74
C VAL A 327 12.35 -15.24 12.44
N THR A 328 11.76 -16.45 12.31
CA THR A 328 11.75 -17.22 11.07
C THR A 328 10.34 -17.22 10.48
N VAL A 329 10.20 -16.66 9.28
CA VAL A 329 8.96 -16.55 8.52
C VAL A 329 8.88 -17.72 7.52
N THR A 330 7.74 -18.39 7.46
CA THR A 330 7.52 -19.54 6.56
C THR A 330 6.37 -19.35 5.57
N ASN A 331 5.43 -18.44 5.85
CA ASN A 331 4.23 -18.12 5.04
C ASN A 331 3.44 -19.34 4.55
N PRO A 332 2.85 -20.16 5.46
CA PRO A 332 1.95 -21.23 5.04
C PRO A 332 0.71 -20.65 4.35
N SER A 333 0.28 -21.27 3.24
CA SER A 333 -0.91 -20.84 2.50
C SER A 333 -2.17 -20.85 3.39
N PHE A 334 -3.03 -19.84 3.22
CA PHE A 334 -4.32 -19.71 3.92
C PHE A 334 -4.19 -19.71 5.46
N THR A 335 -3.11 -19.13 5.97
CA THR A 335 -2.89 -18.94 7.41
C THR A 335 -2.58 -17.49 7.71
N GLN A 336 -2.81 -17.08 8.95
CA GLN A 336 -2.48 -15.74 9.43
C GLN A 336 -0.95 -15.57 9.57
N ALA A 337 -0.47 -14.32 9.45
CA ALA A 337 0.94 -13.99 9.66
C ALA A 337 1.45 -14.43 11.04
N LEU A 338 2.75 -14.72 11.13
CA LEU A 338 3.39 -15.16 12.36
C LEU A 338 3.27 -14.08 13.44
N ARG A 339 2.67 -14.42 14.59
CA ARG A 339 2.50 -13.48 15.69
C ARG A 339 3.78 -13.30 16.51
N VAL A 340 4.27 -12.07 16.61
CA VAL A 340 5.47 -11.68 17.36
C VAL A 340 5.19 -10.42 18.19
N ASP A 341 4.86 -10.60 19.46
CA ASP A 341 4.55 -9.46 20.33
C ASP A 341 5.81 -8.85 20.97
N PHE A 342 5.87 -7.54 21.18
CA PHE A 342 7.02 -6.82 21.73
C PHE A 342 6.70 -6.07 23.04
N PRO A 343 7.08 -6.61 24.20
CA PRO A 343 7.04 -5.87 25.46
C PRO A 343 8.25 -4.94 25.55
N LEU A 344 8.02 -3.63 25.54
CA LEU A 344 9.06 -2.61 25.68
C LEU A 344 9.21 -2.18 27.14
N LYS A 345 10.46 -2.03 27.61
CA LYS A 345 10.75 -1.53 28.96
C LYS A 345 11.01 -0.03 28.89
N ALA A 346 10.28 0.77 29.67
CA ALA A 346 10.58 2.19 29.79
C ALA A 346 12.04 2.38 30.23
N THR A 347 12.71 3.34 29.61
CA THR A 347 14.03 3.80 30.05
C THR A 347 13.92 4.33 31.47
N ALA A 348 14.94 4.07 32.30
CA ALA A 348 14.95 4.62 33.65
C ALA A 348 14.98 6.14 33.56
N SER A 349 13.99 6.81 34.14
CA SER A 349 14.04 8.25 34.35
C SER A 349 15.25 8.51 35.25
N ILE A 350 16.31 9.14 34.71
CA ILE A 350 17.26 9.81 35.59
C ILE A 350 16.45 10.99 36.14
N SER A 351 15.93 10.85 37.35
CA SER A 351 15.46 11.97 38.13
C SER A 351 16.66 12.86 38.39
N PHE A 352 16.92 13.81 37.50
CA PHE A 352 17.71 14.97 37.85
C PHE A 352 16.98 15.61 39.03
N ILE A 353 17.63 15.60 40.20
CA ILE A 353 17.23 16.45 41.30
C ILE A 353 17.32 17.87 40.74
N GLU A 354 16.18 18.47 40.42
CA GLU A 354 16.10 19.87 40.03
C GLU A 354 16.64 20.70 41.20
N SER A 355 17.87 21.18 41.07
CA SER A 355 18.30 22.36 41.81
C SER A 355 17.50 23.52 41.24
N ASN A 356 16.55 24.01 42.05
CA ASN A 356 15.75 25.20 41.80
C ASN A 356 16.55 26.29 41.10
N ASN A 357 16.33 26.45 39.80
CA ASN A 357 16.44 27.71 39.10
C ASN A 357 15.30 27.77 38.09
N PHE A 358 14.27 28.49 38.49
CA PHE A 358 13.11 28.83 37.70
C PHE A 358 13.53 29.44 36.35
N ILE A 359 13.15 28.78 35.26
CA ILE A 359 12.66 29.43 34.04
C ILE A 359 11.38 28.68 33.64
N GLN A 360 10.31 29.43 33.42
CA GLN A 360 8.94 28.94 33.20
C GLN A 360 8.80 27.91 32.07
N PRO A 361 7.89 26.94 32.21
CA PRO A 361 7.53 25.99 31.16
C PRO A 361 6.48 26.58 30.20
N LYS A 362 6.63 26.30 28.90
CA LYS A 362 5.53 26.20 27.93
C LYS A 362 5.57 24.76 27.39
N ILE A 363 4.75 23.87 27.95
CA ILE A 363 3.45 23.39 27.38
C ILE A 363 3.71 22.68 26.04
N GLU A 364 3.95 21.37 26.04
CA GLU A 364 3.01 20.21 26.12
C GLU A 364 2.70 19.62 24.71
N ASP A 365 2.92 18.30 24.60
CA ASP A 365 2.34 17.33 23.67
C ASP A 365 1.90 17.80 22.26
N GLN A 366 2.82 17.72 21.29
CA GLN A 366 2.49 17.89 19.86
C GLN A 366 2.51 16.59 19.03
N TYR A 367 2.89 15.45 19.60
CA TYR A 367 3.07 14.22 18.80
C TYR A 367 1.78 13.43 18.54
N ALA A 368 0.79 13.48 19.43
CA ALA A 368 -0.53 12.88 19.19
C ALA A 368 -1.50 13.81 18.43
N ALA A 369 -1.19 15.11 18.39
CA ALA A 369 -1.98 16.11 17.67
C ALA A 369 -1.58 16.26 16.20
N ARG A 370 -0.33 15.94 15.82
CA ARG A 370 0.16 16.19 14.45
C ARG A 370 -0.28 15.20 13.39
N ASN A 371 -0.70 13.99 13.75
CA ASN A 371 -1.44 13.13 12.82
C ASN A 371 -2.84 13.68 12.48
N ARG A 372 -3.34 14.69 13.20
CA ARG A 372 -4.52 15.45 12.77
C ARG A 372 -4.18 16.57 11.81
N ASP A 373 -2.92 17.04 11.78
CA ASP A 373 -2.55 18.30 11.13
C ASP A 373 -2.67 18.25 9.60
N TRP A 374 -2.39 17.09 8.99
CA TRP A 374 -2.62 16.89 7.56
C TRP A 374 -4.14 16.77 7.25
N ALA A 375 -4.92 16.11 8.12
CA ALA A 375 -6.36 16.02 7.94
C ALA A 375 -7.00 17.42 8.01
N THR A 376 -6.54 18.26 8.95
CA THR A 376 -6.94 19.68 9.08
C THR A 376 -6.43 20.55 7.94
N TRP A 377 -5.21 20.32 7.42
CA TRP A 377 -4.70 21.01 6.21
C TRP A 377 -5.61 20.78 5.00
N VAL A 378 -6.22 19.59 4.90
CA VAL A 378 -7.21 19.27 3.86
C VAL A 378 -8.62 19.81 4.22
N GLU A 379 -8.93 20.04 5.51
CA GLU A 379 -10.22 20.55 6.00
C GLU A 379 -10.39 22.07 5.90
N GLU A 380 -9.32 22.87 5.85
CA GLU A 380 -9.42 24.34 5.82
C GLU A 380 -10.06 24.94 4.54
N ARG A 381 -10.61 24.12 3.63
CA ARG A 381 -11.42 24.54 2.47
C ARG A 381 -12.66 23.64 2.24
N GLU A 382 -13.70 23.90 3.03
CA GLU A 382 -15.15 23.56 2.90
C GLU A 382 -15.59 22.06 2.80
N PRO A 383 -16.91 21.78 2.96
CA PRO A 383 -17.56 21.27 4.16
C PRO A 383 -17.55 19.74 4.28
N ILE A 384 -17.71 19.29 5.53
CA ILE A 384 -17.73 17.91 5.99
C ILE A 384 -18.97 17.19 5.42
N LEU A 385 -18.77 16.12 4.65
CA LEU A 385 -19.79 15.08 4.51
C LEU A 385 -19.85 14.34 5.85
N GLU A 386 -20.96 14.50 6.57
CA GLU A 386 -21.17 13.84 7.86
C GLU A 386 -20.97 12.32 7.76
N PRO A 387 -20.44 11.66 8.80
CA PRO A 387 -20.39 10.21 8.86
C PRO A 387 -21.81 9.65 8.76
N ILE A 388 -22.06 8.79 7.76
CA ILE A 388 -23.24 7.94 7.75
C ILE A 388 -23.17 7.08 9.02
N ALA A 389 -24.04 7.39 9.97
CA ALA A 389 -24.24 6.59 11.17
C ALA A 389 -24.65 5.16 10.75
N ILE A 390 -23.82 4.18 11.08
CA ILE A 390 -24.21 2.78 11.03
C ILE A 390 -24.96 2.49 12.34
N ALA A 391 -26.24 2.17 12.22
CA ALA A 391 -27.11 1.72 13.30
C ALA A 391 -26.83 0.26 13.69
#